data_AF-A0A9Q1UW09-F1
#
_entry.id   AF-A0A9Q1UW09-F1
#
_cell.length_a   1.000
_cell.length_b   1.000
_cell.length_c   1.000
_cell.angle_alpha   90.00
_cell.angle_beta   90.00
_cell.angle_gamma   90.00
#
_symmetry.space_group_name_H-M   'P 1'
#
loop_
_entity.id
_entity.type
_entity.pdbx_description
1 polymer ?
#
loop_
_entity_poly.entity_id
_entity_poly.type
_entity_poly.pdbx_seq_one_letter_code
_entity_poly.pdbx_strand_id
1 'polypeptide(L)'
;MPKPYGELINIGESSVIFYPYLRGEVGSDVLKLIAGFNRSEWVFTKNIKCNADGEIFDLKFDYFERKSNVGFGTGIYEWIEIPVLEDTVFSDCNTNLNMITNLKKLGKAKKALIKFEGDTQSLDYELTSNQKNTLLEVIELHEICKGQ
;
A
#
# COMPACT_ATOMS: atom_id res chain seq x y z
N MET A 1 -0.29 -12.37 -12.86
CA MET A 1 -0.40 -10.90 -12.88
C MET A 1 -1.68 -10.54 -12.13
N PRO A 2 -1.64 -9.73 -11.07
CA PRO A 2 -2.86 -9.22 -10.46
C PRO A 2 -3.57 -8.33 -11.48
N LYS A 3 -4.89 -8.43 -11.57
CA LYS A 3 -5.68 -7.69 -12.56
C LYS A 3 -5.82 -6.22 -12.11
N PRO A 4 -5.76 -5.23 -13.02
CA PRO A 4 -5.90 -3.81 -12.67
C PRO A 4 -7.27 -3.48 -12.04
N TYR A 5 -8.27 -4.31 -12.35
CA TYR A 5 -9.58 -4.36 -11.69
C TYR A 5 -9.74 -5.76 -11.06
N GLY A 6 -9.94 -5.85 -9.74
CA GLY A 6 -10.08 -7.16 -9.11
C GLY A 6 -10.20 -7.15 -7.59
N GLU A 7 -10.88 -8.20 -7.09
CA GLU A 7 -11.13 -8.53 -5.69
C GLU A 7 -9.87 -8.88 -4.88
N LEU A 8 -10.05 -8.94 -3.54
CA LEU A 8 -9.11 -9.26 -2.47
C LEU A 8 -7.87 -10.06 -2.91
N ILE A 9 -6.70 -9.44 -2.71
CA ILE A 9 -5.42 -10.06 -3.00
C ILE A 9 -5.17 -11.20 -2.02
N ASN A 10 -4.89 -12.39 -2.57
CA ASN A 10 -4.47 -13.55 -1.79
C ASN A 10 -3.05 -13.30 -1.27
N ILE A 11 -2.91 -13.11 0.04
CA ILE A 11 -1.61 -12.97 0.70
C ILE A 11 -0.98 -14.36 0.77
N GLY A 12 0.06 -14.60 -0.03
CA GLY A 12 0.85 -15.82 0.06
C GLY A 12 1.63 -15.90 1.38
N GLU A 13 2.08 -17.10 1.74
CA GLU A 13 3.00 -17.27 2.87
C GLU A 13 4.29 -16.47 2.68
N SER A 14 4.78 -15.86 3.76
CA SER A 14 6.02 -15.04 3.77
C SER A 14 6.05 -13.93 2.71
N SER A 15 4.89 -13.42 2.31
CA SER A 15 4.80 -12.37 1.30
C SER A 15 4.48 -11.03 1.93
N VAL A 16 5.12 -9.97 1.42
CA VAL A 16 4.70 -8.59 1.61
C VAL A 16 3.92 -8.18 0.39
N ILE A 17 2.71 -7.68 0.61
CA ILE A 17 1.90 -7.05 -0.42
C ILE A 17 2.02 -5.55 -0.24
N PHE A 18 2.41 -4.89 -1.33
CA PHE A 18 2.35 -3.45 -1.47
C PHE A 18 1.91 -3.20 -2.91
N TYR A 19 0.60 -3.04 -3.11
CA TYR A 19 0.00 -3.10 -4.43
C TYR A 19 -1.14 -2.08 -4.55
N PRO A 20 -1.06 -1.12 -5.49
CA PRO A 20 -2.19 -0.28 -5.82
C PRO A 20 -3.17 -1.00 -6.75
N TYR A 21 -4.45 -0.73 -6.60
CA TYR A 21 -5.51 -1.28 -7.46
C TYR A 21 -6.63 -0.27 -7.65
N LEU A 22 -7.33 -0.36 -8.77
CA LEU A 22 -8.54 0.42 -9.02
C LEU A 22 -9.75 -0.37 -8.49
N ARG A 23 -10.60 0.31 -7.72
CA ARG A 23 -11.88 -0.23 -7.26
C ARG A 23 -13.00 0.68 -7.75
N GLY A 24 -13.88 0.15 -8.59
CA GLY A 24 -15.02 0.88 -9.15
C GLY A 24 -15.29 0.52 -10.60
N GLU A 25 -16.09 1.36 -11.25
CA GLU A 25 -16.36 1.33 -12.68
C GLU A 25 -15.73 2.55 -13.36
N VAL A 26 -15.34 2.40 -14.63
CA VAL A 26 -14.66 3.41 -15.45
C VAL A 26 -15.33 4.78 -15.31
N GLY A 27 -14.58 5.78 -14.81
CA GLY A 27 -15.07 7.14 -14.56
C GLY A 27 -15.57 7.40 -13.12
N SER A 28 -15.60 6.35 -12.29
CA SER A 28 -15.85 6.39 -10.83
C SER A 28 -14.79 5.62 -10.04
N ASP A 29 -13.67 5.29 -10.70
CA ASP A 29 -12.62 4.45 -10.17
C ASP A 29 -11.91 5.14 -9.00
N VAL A 30 -11.91 4.49 -7.83
CA VAL A 30 -11.11 4.93 -6.69
C VAL A 30 -9.82 4.12 -6.68
N LEU A 31 -8.69 4.81 -6.77
CA LEU A 31 -7.39 4.21 -6.56
C LEU A 31 -7.23 3.87 -5.07
N LYS A 32 -6.88 2.63 -4.78
CA LYS A 32 -6.60 2.14 -3.43
C LYS A 32 -5.23 1.48 -3.40
N LEU A 33 -4.60 1.48 -2.24
CA LEU A 33 -3.38 0.75 -1.95
C LEU A 33 -3.68 -0.31 -0.91
N ILE A 34 -3.33 -1.56 -1.18
CA ILE A 34 -3.21 -2.56 -0.12
C ILE A 34 -1.74 -2.66 0.30
N ALA A 35 -1.51 -2.57 1.61
CA ALA A 35 -0.22 -2.76 2.23
C ALA A 35 -0.36 -3.78 3.36
N GLY A 36 0.42 -4.86 3.34
CA GLY A 36 0.32 -5.92 4.33
C GLY A 36 1.40 -6.96 4.20
N PHE A 37 1.40 -7.93 5.11
CA PHE A 37 2.39 -8.99 5.16
C PHE A 37 1.82 -10.27 5.76
N ASN A 38 2.57 -11.36 5.56
CA ASN A 38 2.47 -12.59 6.34
C ASN A 38 3.80 -12.87 7.07
N ARG A 39 3.75 -13.11 8.38
CA ARG A 39 4.89 -13.61 9.18
C ARG A 39 4.44 -14.43 10.38
N SER A 40 5.39 -15.01 11.12
CA SER A 40 5.13 -15.83 12.32
C SER A 40 4.70 -15.05 13.57
N GLU A 41 4.88 -13.73 13.60
CA GLU A 41 4.67 -12.89 14.78
C GLU A 41 3.80 -11.67 14.48
N TRP A 42 3.01 -11.24 15.46
CA TRP A 42 2.20 -10.03 15.34
C TRP A 42 3.07 -8.78 15.32
N VAL A 43 2.78 -7.85 14.40
CA VAL A 43 3.31 -6.48 14.46
C VAL A 43 2.32 -5.57 15.16
N PHE A 44 1.01 -5.79 14.97
CA PHE A 44 -0.05 -4.85 15.32
C PHE A 44 0.22 -3.48 14.69
N THR A 45 0.30 -3.47 13.36
CA THR A 45 0.73 -2.31 12.58
C THR A 45 -0.10 -1.05 12.92
N LYS A 46 0.57 -0.01 13.39
CA LYS A 46 0.00 1.32 13.69
C LYS A 46 0.47 2.40 12.74
N ASN A 47 1.62 2.19 12.11
CA ASN A 47 2.18 3.12 11.14
C ASN A 47 2.85 2.36 10.00
N ILE A 48 2.82 2.92 8.80
CA ILE A 48 3.63 2.46 7.68
C ILE A 48 4.52 3.61 7.24
N LYS A 49 5.84 3.44 7.38
CA LYS A 49 6.82 4.40 6.88
C LYS A 49 7.36 3.97 5.53
N CYS A 50 7.47 4.90 4.61
CA CYS A 50 8.03 4.70 3.29
C CYS A 50 9.32 5.52 3.15
N ASN A 51 10.32 4.96 2.47
CA ASN A 51 11.56 5.64 2.13
C ASN A 51 11.86 5.40 0.65
N ALA A 52 11.87 6.46 -0.14
CA ALA A 52 12.24 6.46 -1.55
C ALA A 52 13.56 7.22 -1.71
N ASP A 53 14.68 6.51 -1.89
CA ASP A 53 16.02 7.08 -2.05
C ASP A 53 16.42 8.13 -0.97
N GLY A 54 15.96 7.95 0.27
CA GLY A 54 16.21 8.83 1.40
C GLY A 54 15.07 9.81 1.71
N GLU A 55 14.11 9.97 0.81
CA GLU A 55 12.90 10.76 1.08
C GLU A 55 11.89 9.92 1.86
N ILE A 56 11.58 10.34 3.09
CA ILE A 56 10.71 9.61 4.02
C ILE A 56 9.31 10.24 4.06
N PHE A 57 8.28 9.41 4.00
CA PHE A 57 6.90 9.80 4.22
C PHE A 57 6.11 8.66 4.88
N ASP A 58 5.06 9.02 5.61
CA ASP A 58 4.21 8.04 6.29
C ASP A 58 2.92 7.81 5.49
N LEU A 59 2.42 6.58 5.51
CA LEU A 59 1.06 6.26 5.10
C LEU A 59 0.16 6.25 6.34
N LYS A 60 -0.76 7.21 6.39
CA LYS A 60 -1.73 7.38 7.46
C LYS A 60 -2.95 6.49 7.22
N PHE A 61 -3.45 5.89 8.29
CA PHE A 61 -4.66 5.08 8.34
C PHE A 61 -5.14 5.00 9.79
N ASP A 62 -6.42 4.70 10.02
CA ASP A 62 -6.90 4.42 11.37
C ASP A 62 -6.48 3.00 11.76
N TYR A 63 -5.95 2.83 12.98
CA TYR A 63 -5.58 1.50 13.51
C TYR A 63 -6.74 0.49 13.41
N PHE A 64 -7.99 0.92 13.57
CA PHE A 64 -9.16 0.05 13.45
C PHE A 64 -9.49 -0.37 12.02
N GLU A 65 -8.90 0.27 11.00
CA GLU A 65 -8.99 -0.16 9.59
C GLU A 65 -8.05 -1.32 9.27
N ARG A 66 -7.08 -1.60 10.15
CA ARG A 66 -6.18 -2.74 10.03
C ARG A 66 -6.96 -4.05 10.10
N LYS A 67 -6.85 -4.84 9.05
CA LYS A 67 -7.40 -6.19 8.97
C LYS A 67 -6.32 -7.19 9.37
N SER A 68 -6.74 -8.29 9.98
CA SER A 68 -5.82 -9.38 10.31
C SER A 68 -6.49 -10.74 10.31
N ASN A 69 -5.70 -11.78 10.04
CA ASN A 69 -6.14 -13.16 10.10
C ASN A 69 -5.01 -14.07 10.59
N VAL A 70 -5.35 -15.20 11.19
CA VAL A 70 -4.39 -16.26 11.55
C VAL A 70 -4.68 -17.44 10.63
N GLY A 71 -3.76 -17.74 9.72
CA GLY A 71 -3.88 -18.91 8.87
C GLY A 71 -3.35 -20.14 9.58
N PHE A 72 -4.14 -21.22 9.56
CA PHE A 72 -3.77 -22.47 10.22
C PHE A 72 -2.53 -23.09 9.55
N GLY A 73 -1.39 -23.03 10.24
CA GLY A 73 -0.10 -23.51 9.72
C GLY A 73 0.63 -22.54 8.79
N THR A 74 0.04 -21.38 8.47
CA THR A 74 0.55 -20.46 7.43
C THR A 74 0.97 -19.09 7.96
N GLY A 75 0.71 -18.78 9.23
CA GLY A 75 1.19 -17.57 9.92
C GLY A 75 0.12 -16.51 10.19
N ILE A 76 0.59 -15.32 10.57
CA ILE A 76 -0.21 -14.13 10.89
C ILE A 76 -0.20 -13.20 9.70
N TYR A 77 -1.40 -12.81 9.27
CA TYR A 77 -1.64 -11.86 8.21
C TYR A 77 -2.09 -10.53 8.81
N GLU A 78 -1.46 -9.44 8.40
CA GLU A 78 -1.94 -8.08 8.68
C GLU A 78 -1.94 -7.27 7.38
N TRP A 79 -3.03 -6.55 7.11
CA TRP A 79 -3.10 -5.67 5.95
C TRP A 79 -4.02 -4.48 6.19
N ILE A 80 -3.76 -3.41 5.45
CA ILE A 80 -4.52 -2.17 5.44
C ILE A 80 -4.87 -1.83 4.00
N GLU A 81 -6.11 -1.43 3.75
CA GLU A 81 -6.55 -0.85 2.48
C GLU A 81 -6.66 0.67 2.64
N ILE A 82 -5.74 1.40 2.01
CA ILE A 82 -5.64 2.86 2.12
C ILE A 82 -6.21 3.50 0.85
N PRO A 83 -7.20 4.39 0.94
CA PRO A 83 -7.64 5.21 -0.20
C PRO A 83 -6.49 6.11 -0.67
N VAL A 84 -6.21 6.10 -1.99
CA VAL A 84 -5.24 7.01 -2.59
C VAL A 84 -5.98 8.27 -3.02
N LEU A 85 -5.86 9.31 -2.21
CA LEU A 85 -6.51 10.59 -2.45
C LEU A 85 -5.61 11.52 -3.27
N GLU A 86 -6.23 12.29 -4.16
CA GLU A 86 -5.57 13.42 -4.84
C GLU A 86 -5.48 14.63 -3.91
N ASP A 87 -4.57 15.56 -4.24
CA ASP A 87 -4.16 16.73 -3.47
C ASP A 87 -5.26 17.75 -3.14
N THR A 88 -6.50 17.45 -3.49
CA THR A 88 -7.65 18.34 -3.41
C THR A 88 -8.60 18.03 -2.25
N VAL A 89 -8.41 16.91 -1.53
CA VAL A 89 -9.32 16.50 -0.45
C VAL A 89 -8.80 16.97 0.91
N PHE A 90 -9.66 17.69 1.64
CA PHE A 90 -9.44 18.35 2.92
C PHE A 90 -8.49 17.62 3.89
N SER A 91 -7.59 18.38 4.50
CA SER A 91 -6.65 17.91 5.53
C SER A 91 -7.39 17.58 6.83
N ASP A 92 -7.84 16.34 7.00
CA ASP A 92 -7.99 15.76 8.33
C ASP A 92 -6.72 14.97 8.72
N CYS A 93 -6.60 14.61 10.00
CA CYS A 93 -5.41 13.98 10.55
C CYS A 93 -5.06 12.62 9.94
N ASN A 94 -5.97 12.01 9.17
CA ASN A 94 -5.83 10.69 8.55
C ASN A 94 -5.70 10.73 7.02
N THR A 95 -5.67 11.92 6.42
CA THR A 95 -5.54 12.06 4.96
C THR A 95 -4.08 12.01 4.51
N ASN A 96 -3.81 11.14 3.53
CA ASN A 96 -2.53 11.07 2.82
C ASN A 96 -2.53 12.07 1.66
N LEU A 97 -2.15 13.33 1.94
CA LEU A 97 -1.90 14.31 0.87
C LEU A 97 -0.71 13.85 0.02
N ASN A 98 -0.73 14.15 -1.27
CA ASN A 98 0.30 13.82 -2.26
C ASN A 98 0.56 12.32 -2.39
N MET A 99 -0.42 11.47 -2.10
CA MET A 99 -0.21 10.02 -2.08
C MET A 99 0.17 9.48 -3.46
N ILE A 100 -0.46 9.96 -4.55
CA ILE A 100 -0.07 9.61 -5.93
C ILE A 100 1.40 9.96 -6.18
N THR A 101 1.80 11.20 -5.86
CA THR A 101 3.19 11.66 -6.01
C THR A 101 4.16 10.80 -5.20
N ASN A 102 3.83 10.48 -3.95
CA ASN A 102 4.64 9.66 -3.06
C ASN A 102 4.77 8.20 -3.56
N LEU A 103 3.68 7.61 -4.06
CA LEU A 103 3.72 6.28 -4.66
C LEU A 103 4.54 6.26 -5.97
N LYS A 104 4.45 7.31 -6.80
CA LYS A 104 5.32 7.48 -7.97
C LYS A 104 6.80 7.58 -7.58
N LYS A 105 7.13 8.26 -6.47
CA LYS A 105 8.51 8.29 -5.94
C LYS A 105 9.01 6.91 -5.59
N LEU A 106 8.23 6.09 -4.86
CA LEU A 106 8.59 4.70 -4.56
C LEU A 106 8.80 3.87 -5.83
N GLY A 107 7.93 4.01 -6.83
CA GLY A 107 8.05 3.30 -8.10
C GLY A 107 9.32 3.67 -8.88
N LYS A 108 9.75 4.93 -8.82
CA LYS A 108 10.94 5.44 -9.54
C LYS A 108 12.25 5.28 -8.77
N ALA A 109 12.19 5.07 -7.45
CA ALA A 109 13.37 5.04 -6.60
C ALA A 109 14.30 3.86 -6.94
N LYS A 110 15.61 4.09 -6.81
CA LYS A 110 16.61 3.01 -6.89
C LYS A 110 16.38 2.05 -5.73
N LYS A 111 16.25 2.59 -4.53
CA LYS A 111 15.93 1.87 -3.30
C LYS A 111 14.63 2.39 -2.69
N ALA A 112 13.66 1.48 -2.51
CA ALA A 112 12.36 1.78 -1.93
C ALA A 112 12.11 0.86 -0.75
N LEU A 113 12.11 1.39 0.47
CA LEU A 113 11.87 0.65 1.70
C LEU A 113 10.51 0.99 2.29
N ILE A 114 9.83 -0.03 2.78
CA ILE A 114 8.57 0.07 3.54
C ILE A 114 8.81 -0.53 4.92
N LYS A 115 8.36 0.16 5.96
CA LYS A 115 8.41 -0.31 7.33
C LYS A 115 7.03 -0.34 7.93
N PHE A 116 6.57 -1.52 8.32
CA PHE A 116 5.37 -1.72 9.12
C PHE A 116 5.77 -1.62 10.60
N GLU A 117 5.24 -0.64 11.33
CA GLU A 117 5.60 -0.39 12.73
C GLU A 117 4.40 -0.59 13.65
N GLY A 118 4.55 -1.44 14.67
CA GLY A 118 3.70 -1.46 15.85
C GLY A 118 4.45 -0.99 17.10
N ASP A 119 3.88 -1.21 18.29
CA ASP A 119 4.47 -0.71 19.54
C ASP A 119 5.79 -1.41 19.91
N THR A 120 5.88 -2.71 19.66
CA THR A 120 7.00 -3.56 20.12
C THR A 120 7.72 -4.28 18.99
N GLN A 121 7.09 -4.37 17.83
CA GLN A 121 7.54 -5.14 16.68
C GLN A 121 7.52 -4.27 15.42
N SER A 122 8.39 -4.61 14.47
CA SER A 122 8.37 -3.99 13.15
C SER A 122 8.80 -4.97 12.06
N LEU A 123 8.51 -4.61 10.82
CA LEU A 123 8.95 -5.32 9.62
C LEU A 123 9.44 -4.31 8.59
N ASP A 124 10.72 -4.39 8.25
CA ASP A 124 11.31 -3.66 7.12
C ASP A 124 11.25 -4.53 5.86
N TYR A 125 10.91 -3.92 4.73
CA TYR A 125 10.82 -4.60 3.44
C TYR A 125 11.29 -3.70 2.31
N GLU A 126 12.13 -4.22 1.41
CA GLU A 126 12.51 -3.52 0.18
C GLU A 126 11.59 -3.92 -0.96
N LEU A 127 10.95 -2.94 -1.60
CA LEU A 127 10.09 -3.19 -2.75
C LEU A 127 10.89 -3.78 -3.90
N THR A 128 10.40 -4.89 -4.42
CA THR A 128 10.95 -5.51 -5.64
C THR A 128 10.72 -4.61 -6.85
N SER A 129 11.55 -4.81 -7.89
CA SER A 129 11.35 -4.12 -9.18
C SER A 129 9.95 -4.34 -9.76
N ASN A 130 9.38 -5.54 -9.58
CA ASN A 130 8.02 -5.83 -10.05
C ASN A 130 6.97 -4.99 -9.30
N GLN A 131 7.05 -4.90 -7.96
CA GLN A 131 6.13 -4.06 -7.19
C GLN A 131 6.28 -2.57 -7.55
N LYS A 132 7.51 -2.10 -7.77
CA LYS A 132 7.78 -0.72 -8.22
C LYS A 132 7.18 -0.43 -9.61
N ASN A 133 7.33 -1.34 -10.57
CA ASN A 133 6.74 -1.18 -11.89
C ASN A 133 5.21 -1.19 -11.84
N THR A 134 4.64 -2.14 -11.11
CA THR A 134 3.20 -2.22 -10.88
C THR A 134 2.64 -0.95 -10.23
N LEU A 135 3.37 -0.34 -9.29
CA LEU A 135 2.99 0.96 -8.72
C LEU A 135 2.79 2.01 -9.82
N LEU A 136 3.74 2.10 -10.75
CA LEU A 136 3.69 3.07 -11.85
C LEU A 136 2.58 2.75 -12.85
N GLU A 137 2.44 1.49 -13.27
CA GLU A 137 1.46 1.05 -14.26
C GLU A 137 0.02 1.32 -13.82
N VAL A 138 -0.31 1.01 -12.56
CA VAL A 138 -1.69 1.20 -12.06
C VAL A 138 -2.00 2.68 -11.85
N ILE A 139 -1.01 3.47 -11.42
CA ILE A 139 -1.18 4.92 -11.30
C ILE A 139 -1.36 5.56 -12.68
N GLU A 140 -0.57 5.16 -13.68
CA GLU A 140 -0.71 5.64 -15.05
C GLU A 140 -2.10 5.28 -15.61
N LEU A 141 -2.57 4.05 -15.39
CA LEU A 141 -3.93 3.64 -15.76
C LEU A 141 -5.00 4.50 -15.07
N HIS A 142 -4.82 4.82 -13.79
CA HIS A 142 -5.73 5.70 -13.05
C HIS A 142 -5.84 7.09 -13.68
N GLU A 143 -4.71 7.68 -14.06
CA GLU A 143 -4.63 9.01 -14.68
C GLU A 143 -5.32 9.00 -16.07
N ILE A 144 -5.06 7.96 -16.88
CA ILE A 144 -5.73 7.76 -18.17
C ILE A 144 -7.26 7.65 -18.00
N CYS A 145 -7.73 6.86 -17.03
CA CYS A 145 -9.17 6.68 -16.75
C CYS A 145 -9.85 7.99 -16.32
N LYS A 146 -9.10 8.94 -15.73
CA LYS A 146 -9.60 10.28 -15.35
C LYS A 146 -9.51 11.32 -16.48
N GLY A 147 -8.93 10.97 -17.63
CA GLY A 147 -8.72 11.91 -18.73
C GLY A 147 -7.61 12.94 -18.44
N GLN A 148 -6.64 12.57 -17.61
CA GLN A 148 -5.41 13.35 -17.36
C GLN A 148 -4.25 12.86 -18.23
#